data_AF-A0AAW4PVP7-F1
#
_entry.id   AF-A0AAW4PVP7-F1
#
_cell.length_a   1.000
_cell.length_b   1.000
_cell.length_c   1.000
_cell.angle_alpha   90.00
_cell.angle_beta   90.00
_cell.angle_gamma   90.00
#
_symmetry.space_group_name_H-M   'P 1'
#
loop_
_entity.id
_entity.type
_entity.pdbx_description
1 polymer ?
#
loop_
_entity_poly.entity_id
_entity_poly.type
_entity_poly.pdbx_seq_one_letter_code
_entity_poly.pdbx_strand_id
1 'polypeptide(L)'
;MSAESGTTCKVDRVAEKRGLAELDDEMRERWADGDSLRELERYCNEAILRSAMRAAGMDTLDGEAANLYRLLTDDDVGPGKRIDAKSRLQRNGLDPETLTSDFVSYQTVRTHLNDCLDVTTARDSTLSVDSARNTVLKLVSRTESVTNQTIARLTEQGSLTIPSPSVTLSLRVACGECGDEYTFTGLLERGGCSCQGTEDAAET
;
A
#
# COMPACT_ATOMS: atom_id res chain seq x y z
N MET A 1 -23.53 -2.01 -32.54
CA MET A 1 -23.74 -2.90 -31.38
C MET A 1 -22.77 -2.42 -30.31
N SER A 2 -23.19 -1.45 -29.51
CA SER A 2 -22.37 -0.88 -28.45
C SER A 2 -22.67 -1.67 -27.20
N ALA A 3 -21.73 -2.51 -26.76
CA ALA A 3 -21.85 -3.20 -25.50
C ALA A 3 -21.77 -2.17 -24.38
N GLU A 4 -22.77 -2.21 -23.51
CA GLU A 4 -22.91 -1.40 -22.32
C GLU A 4 -21.77 -1.77 -21.34
N SER A 5 -20.77 -0.88 -21.17
CA SER A 5 -19.76 -0.99 -20.12
C SER A 5 -20.41 -0.56 -18.80
N GLY A 6 -20.70 -1.47 -17.87
CA GLY A 6 -19.67 -2.09 -17.04
C GLY A 6 -19.30 -1.09 -15.94
N THR A 7 -19.64 -1.39 -14.69
CA THR A 7 -19.49 -0.50 -13.54
C THR A 7 -18.07 0.08 -13.49
N THR A 8 -17.90 1.37 -13.83
CA THR A 8 -16.57 1.98 -14.00
C THR A 8 -15.79 1.92 -12.69
N CYS A 9 -14.71 1.15 -12.70
CA CYS A 9 -13.82 0.98 -11.56
C CYS A 9 -13.07 2.30 -11.29
N LYS A 10 -12.42 2.43 -10.12
CA LYS A 10 -11.78 3.71 -9.75
C LYS A 10 -10.77 4.18 -10.80
N VAL A 11 -10.02 3.25 -11.40
CA VAL A 11 -9.03 3.57 -12.43
C VAL A 11 -9.70 4.17 -13.66
N ASP A 12 -10.73 3.53 -14.24
CA ASP A 12 -11.50 4.08 -15.37
C ASP A 12 -12.00 5.51 -15.10
N ARG A 13 -12.61 5.70 -13.92
CA ARG A 13 -13.18 7.00 -13.54
C ARG A 13 -12.11 8.09 -13.46
N VAL A 14 -10.95 7.75 -12.92
CA VAL A 14 -9.83 8.70 -12.83
C VAL A 14 -9.18 8.91 -14.19
N ALA A 15 -9.05 7.85 -15.00
CA ALA A 15 -8.52 7.94 -16.35
C ALA A 15 -9.39 8.87 -17.22
N GLU A 16 -10.71 8.72 -17.17
CA GLU A 16 -11.67 9.61 -17.84
C GLU A 16 -11.55 11.05 -17.31
N LYS A 17 -11.61 11.24 -15.99
CA LYS A 17 -11.50 12.56 -15.33
C LYS A 17 -10.20 13.29 -15.71
N ARG A 18 -9.11 12.55 -15.94
CA ARG A 18 -7.76 13.10 -16.18
C ARG A 18 -7.31 12.98 -17.64
N GLY A 19 -8.18 12.54 -18.55
CA GLY A 19 -7.86 12.40 -19.97
C GLY A 19 -6.73 11.40 -20.26
N LEU A 20 -6.61 10.34 -19.47
CA LEU A 20 -5.57 9.31 -19.58
C LEU A 20 -6.07 8.13 -20.42
N ALA A 21 -6.42 8.39 -21.68
CA ALA A 21 -7.03 7.40 -22.57
C ALA A 21 -6.13 6.18 -22.85
N GLU A 22 -4.80 6.36 -22.80
CA GLU A 22 -3.81 5.32 -23.09
C GLU A 22 -3.40 4.52 -21.83
N LEU A 23 -3.89 4.90 -20.64
CA LEU A 23 -3.43 4.32 -19.38
C LEU A 23 -3.63 2.81 -19.31
N ASP A 24 -4.76 2.32 -19.80
CA ASP A 24 -5.10 0.90 -19.79
C ASP A 24 -4.13 0.07 -20.62
N ASP A 25 -3.79 0.54 -21.82
CA ASP A 25 -2.86 -0.15 -22.72
C ASP A 25 -1.44 -0.11 -22.18
N GLU A 26 -1.01 1.03 -21.64
CA GLU A 26 0.30 1.18 -20.98
C GLU A 26 0.41 0.26 -19.75
N MET A 27 -0.66 0.10 -18.98
CA MET A 27 -0.69 -0.83 -17.83
C MET A 27 -0.58 -2.29 -18.28
N ARG A 28 -1.24 -2.67 -19.38
CA ARG A 28 -1.12 -4.03 -19.96
C ARG A 28 0.30 -4.32 -20.42
N GLU A 29 0.89 -3.40 -21.18
CA GLU A 29 2.26 -3.52 -21.70
C GLU A 29 3.26 -3.68 -20.55
N ARG A 30 3.22 -2.78 -19.57
CA ARG A 30 4.10 -2.83 -18.40
C ARG A 30 3.96 -4.12 -17.60
N TRP A 31 2.73 -4.59 -17.40
CA TRP A 31 2.52 -5.87 -16.72
C TRP A 31 3.14 -7.03 -17.49
N ALA A 32 3.00 -7.04 -18.81
CA ALA A 32 3.60 -8.04 -19.69
C ALA A 32 5.14 -7.98 -19.66
N ASP A 33 5.70 -6.77 -19.55
CA ASP A 33 7.15 -6.53 -19.46
C ASP A 33 7.75 -6.89 -18.10
N GLY A 34 6.91 -7.17 -17.10
CA GLY A 34 7.35 -7.71 -15.82
C GLY A 34 7.03 -6.85 -14.61
N ASP A 35 6.55 -5.62 -14.78
CA ASP A 35 6.26 -4.67 -13.70
C ASP A 35 5.37 -5.33 -12.62
N SER A 36 5.72 -5.10 -11.36
CA SER A 36 4.91 -5.51 -10.22
C SER A 36 3.67 -4.61 -10.07
N LEU A 37 2.66 -5.08 -9.34
CA LEU A 37 1.46 -4.27 -9.03
C LEU A 37 1.80 -2.93 -8.33
N ARG A 38 2.92 -2.88 -7.59
CA ARG A 38 3.40 -1.65 -6.95
C ARG A 38 4.04 -0.68 -7.94
N GLU A 39 4.73 -1.20 -8.95
CA GLU A 39 5.28 -0.38 -10.03
C GLU A 39 4.16 0.18 -10.90
N LEU A 40 3.14 -0.62 -11.19
CA LEU A 40 1.93 -0.16 -11.86
C LEU A 40 1.15 0.88 -11.04
N GLU A 41 1.00 0.69 -9.73
CA GLU A 41 0.44 1.72 -8.82
C GLU A 41 1.18 3.05 -8.94
N ARG A 42 2.52 3.00 -8.84
CA ARG A 42 3.37 4.18 -8.96
C ARG A 42 3.19 4.83 -10.34
N TYR A 43 3.20 4.02 -11.40
CA TYR A 43 3.02 4.48 -12.76
C TYR A 43 1.69 5.23 -12.95
N CYS A 44 0.57 4.62 -12.52
CA CYS A 44 -0.76 5.24 -12.59
C CYS A 44 -0.79 6.56 -11.82
N ASN A 45 -0.29 6.59 -10.58
CA ASN A 45 -0.35 7.78 -9.75
C ASN A 45 0.55 8.91 -10.28
N GLU A 46 1.71 8.57 -10.85
CA GLU A 46 2.55 9.53 -11.54
C GLU A 46 1.87 10.09 -12.80
N ALA A 47 1.16 9.26 -13.57
CA ALA A 47 0.38 9.71 -14.72
C ALA A 47 -0.77 10.65 -14.32
N ILE A 48 -1.50 10.34 -13.24
CA ILE A 48 -2.53 11.20 -12.65
C ILE A 48 -1.94 12.56 -12.25
N LEU A 49 -0.81 12.54 -11.55
CA LEU A 49 -0.14 13.75 -11.09
C LEU A 49 0.37 14.58 -12.26
N ARG A 50 0.99 13.95 -13.26
CA ARG A 50 1.49 14.61 -14.47
C ARG A 50 0.35 15.26 -15.26
N SER A 51 -0.78 14.57 -15.42
CA SER A 51 -1.97 15.13 -16.06
C SER A 51 -2.51 16.35 -15.28
N ALA A 52 -2.64 16.24 -13.96
CA ALA A 52 -3.09 17.35 -13.11
C ALA A 52 -2.16 18.56 -13.21
N MET A 53 -0.85 18.35 -13.15
CA MET A 53 0.17 19.39 -13.29
C MET A 53 0.07 20.10 -14.64
N ARG A 54 -0.06 19.34 -15.74
CA ARG A 54 -0.24 19.92 -17.09
C ARG A 54 -1.52 20.72 -17.20
N ALA A 55 -2.64 20.23 -16.66
CA ALA A 55 -3.92 20.94 -16.66
C ALA A 55 -3.85 22.27 -15.88
N ALA A 56 -2.99 22.35 -14.87
CA ALA A 56 -2.73 23.57 -14.10
C ALA A 56 -1.66 24.49 -14.74
N GLY A 57 -1.17 24.16 -15.94
CA GLY A 57 -0.14 24.95 -16.63
C GLY A 57 1.24 24.86 -15.98
N MET A 58 1.50 23.84 -15.16
CA MET A 58 2.83 23.60 -14.62
C MET A 58 3.70 22.98 -15.72
N ASP A 59 4.79 23.66 -16.09
CA ASP A 59 5.84 23.09 -16.93
C ASP A 59 6.54 21.97 -16.17
N THR A 60 6.26 20.73 -16.53
CA THR A 60 6.86 19.56 -15.89
C THR A 60 8.12 19.18 -16.63
N LEU A 61 9.28 19.48 -16.06
CA LEU A 61 10.51 18.78 -16.46
C LEU A 61 10.34 17.28 -16.16
N ASP A 62 11.05 16.45 -16.93
CA ASP A 62 11.05 15.01 -16.71
C ASP A 62 11.45 14.68 -15.26
N GLY A 63 10.66 13.80 -14.63
CA GLY A 63 10.88 13.37 -13.25
C GLY A 63 10.26 14.27 -12.16
N GLU A 64 9.73 15.45 -12.48
CA GLU A 64 9.09 16.30 -11.44
C GLU A 64 7.85 15.66 -10.84
N ALA A 65 7.00 15.04 -11.67
CA ALA A 65 5.82 14.32 -11.20
C ALA A 65 6.23 13.14 -10.29
N ALA A 66 7.23 12.35 -10.68
CA ALA A 66 7.74 11.25 -9.86
C ALA A 66 8.28 11.73 -8.50
N ASN A 67 9.06 12.81 -8.50
CA ASN A 67 9.58 13.39 -7.25
C ASN A 67 8.45 13.93 -6.36
N LEU A 68 7.47 14.62 -6.94
CA LEU A 68 6.36 15.19 -6.18
C LEU A 68 5.43 14.10 -5.64
N TYR A 69 5.17 13.04 -6.42
CA TYR A 69 4.45 11.86 -5.96
C TYR A 69 5.15 11.23 -4.75
N ARG A 70 6.47 11.02 -4.82
CA ARG A 70 7.27 10.52 -3.70
C ARG A 70 7.15 11.43 -2.48
N LEU A 71 7.31 12.75 -2.63
CA LEU A 71 7.19 13.69 -1.51
C LEU A 71 5.81 13.67 -0.83
N LEU A 72 4.74 13.34 -1.58
CA LEU A 72 3.38 13.31 -1.07
C LEU A 72 3.00 11.99 -0.40
N THR A 73 3.61 10.87 -0.82
CA THR A 73 3.16 9.52 -0.45
C THR A 73 4.16 8.74 0.37
N ASP A 74 5.46 8.98 0.19
CA ASP A 74 6.53 8.21 0.82
C ASP A 74 6.58 8.45 2.34
N ASP A 75 6.62 7.37 3.10
CA ASP A 75 6.61 7.38 4.57
C ASP A 75 7.94 7.90 5.14
N ASP A 76 9.04 7.80 4.38
CA ASP A 76 10.37 8.30 4.75
C ASP A 76 10.50 9.83 4.57
N VAL A 77 9.48 10.47 4.00
CA VAL A 77 9.46 11.92 3.79
C VAL A 77 8.93 12.62 5.04
N GLY A 78 9.84 13.35 5.70
CA GLY A 78 9.50 14.13 6.89
C GLY A 78 8.36 15.16 6.67
N PRO A 79 7.60 15.50 7.72
CA PRO A 79 6.38 16.32 7.60
C PRO A 79 6.58 17.65 6.88
N GLY A 80 7.72 18.33 7.11
CA GLY A 80 8.03 19.61 6.46
C GLY A 80 8.12 19.50 4.94
N LYS A 81 8.81 18.48 4.42
CA LYS A 81 8.93 18.26 2.96
C LYS A 81 7.57 17.95 2.32
N ARG A 82 6.69 17.24 3.03
CA ARG A 82 5.33 16.95 2.57
C ARG A 82 4.46 18.22 2.54
N ILE A 83 4.59 19.09 3.55
CA ILE A 83 3.94 20.40 3.59
C ILE A 83 4.42 21.25 2.40
N ASP A 84 5.72 21.33 2.16
CA ASP A 84 6.28 22.09 1.04
C ASP A 84 5.76 21.61 -0.32
N ALA A 85 5.67 20.28 -0.50
CA ALA A 85 5.09 19.67 -1.69
C ALA A 85 3.62 20.06 -1.89
N LYS A 86 2.80 20.00 -0.83
CA LYS A 86 1.40 20.45 -0.87
C LYS A 86 1.28 21.95 -1.17
N SER A 87 2.09 22.79 -0.52
CA SER A 87 2.10 24.23 -0.78
C SER A 87 2.58 24.58 -2.19
N ARG A 88 3.46 23.78 -2.79
CA ARG A 88 3.84 23.92 -4.21
C ARG A 88 2.64 23.65 -5.12
N LEU A 89 1.87 22.59 -4.88
CA LEU A 89 0.65 22.30 -5.64
C LEU A 89 -0.39 23.43 -5.51
N GLN A 90 -0.68 23.86 -4.29
CA GLN A 90 -1.68 24.90 -4.01
C GLN A 90 -1.35 26.23 -4.70
N ARG A 91 -0.08 26.65 -4.68
CA ARG A 91 0.37 27.88 -5.35
C ARG A 91 0.17 27.85 -6.87
N ASN A 92 0.10 26.66 -7.46
CA ASN A 92 -0.16 26.46 -8.89
C ASN A 92 -1.64 26.13 -9.15
N GLY A 93 -2.53 26.36 -8.18
CA GLY A 93 -3.97 26.15 -8.36
C GLY A 93 -4.42 24.69 -8.28
N LEU A 94 -3.56 23.77 -7.82
CA LEU A 94 -3.92 22.37 -7.58
C LEU A 94 -4.25 22.13 -6.11
N ASP A 95 -5.45 21.63 -5.86
CA ASP A 95 -5.84 21.14 -4.54
C ASP A 95 -5.18 19.77 -4.26
N PRO A 96 -4.23 19.67 -3.29
CA PRO A 96 -3.52 18.42 -3.02
C PRO A 96 -4.45 17.31 -2.51
N GLU A 97 -5.53 17.68 -1.84
CA GLU A 97 -6.48 16.78 -1.20
C GLU A 97 -7.36 16.12 -2.27
N THR A 98 -7.90 16.90 -3.20
CA THR A 98 -8.58 16.36 -4.40
C THR A 98 -7.63 15.49 -5.23
N LEU A 99 -6.38 15.93 -5.42
CA LEU A 99 -5.39 15.18 -6.21
C LEU A 99 -5.04 13.82 -5.57
N THR A 100 -4.75 13.82 -4.27
CA THR A 100 -4.42 12.58 -3.55
C THR A 100 -5.62 11.64 -3.43
N SER A 101 -6.86 12.16 -3.44
CA SER A 101 -8.06 11.32 -3.48
C SER A 101 -8.20 10.52 -4.78
N ASP A 102 -7.65 11.03 -5.90
CA ASP A 102 -7.64 10.35 -7.19
C ASP A 102 -6.59 9.22 -7.22
N PHE A 103 -5.60 9.22 -6.34
CA PHE A 103 -4.57 8.18 -6.32
C PHE A 103 -5.16 6.79 -6.04
N VAL A 104 -4.60 5.81 -6.73
CA VAL A 104 -4.99 4.41 -6.67
C VAL A 104 -3.99 3.64 -5.80
N SER A 105 -4.45 2.59 -5.15
CA SER A 105 -3.57 1.64 -4.46
C SER A 105 -3.28 0.44 -5.34
N TYR A 106 -2.27 -0.38 -4.99
CA TYR A 106 -1.99 -1.61 -5.71
C TYR A 106 -3.18 -2.59 -5.67
N GLN A 107 -4.03 -2.56 -4.63
CA GLN A 107 -5.30 -3.29 -4.64
C GLN A 107 -6.23 -2.77 -5.74
N THR A 108 -6.38 -1.45 -5.86
CA THR A 108 -7.20 -0.85 -6.91
C THR A 108 -6.68 -1.20 -8.30
N VAL A 109 -5.36 -1.15 -8.49
CA VAL A 109 -4.69 -1.57 -9.74
C VAL A 109 -4.93 -3.06 -10.01
N ARG A 110 -4.80 -3.91 -9.00
CA ARG A 110 -5.08 -5.34 -9.12
C ARG A 110 -6.51 -5.59 -9.57
N THR A 111 -7.48 -4.97 -8.90
CA THR A 111 -8.90 -5.07 -9.27
C THR A 111 -9.12 -4.59 -10.71
N HIS A 112 -8.53 -3.46 -11.10
CA HIS A 112 -8.62 -2.94 -12.47
C HIS A 112 -8.09 -3.93 -13.51
N LEU A 113 -6.89 -4.46 -13.27
CA LEU A 113 -6.27 -5.42 -14.18
C LEU A 113 -7.14 -6.67 -14.36
N ASN A 114 -7.62 -7.29 -13.27
CA ASN A 114 -8.43 -8.52 -13.41
C ASN A 114 -9.85 -8.24 -13.93
N ASP A 115 -10.53 -7.23 -13.40
CA ASP A 115 -11.98 -7.07 -13.58
C ASP A 115 -12.33 -6.14 -14.75
N CYS A 116 -11.47 -5.17 -15.07
CA CYS A 116 -11.70 -4.17 -16.12
C CYS A 116 -10.85 -4.46 -17.38
N LEU A 117 -9.61 -4.96 -17.22
CA LEU A 117 -8.69 -5.22 -18.34
C LEU A 117 -8.55 -6.69 -18.75
N ASP A 118 -9.19 -7.62 -18.03
CA ASP A 118 -9.11 -9.07 -18.22
C ASP A 118 -7.65 -9.61 -18.19
N VAL A 119 -6.79 -8.92 -17.44
CA VAL A 119 -5.39 -9.29 -17.19
C VAL A 119 -5.31 -10.07 -15.89
N THR A 120 -4.94 -11.36 -15.99
CA THR A 120 -4.72 -12.19 -14.81
C THR A 120 -3.46 -11.75 -14.07
N THR A 121 -3.68 -11.14 -12.90
CA THR A 121 -2.59 -10.72 -11.99
C THR A 121 -2.15 -11.80 -11.02
N ALA A 122 -2.86 -12.93 -11.00
CA ALA A 122 -2.43 -14.13 -10.31
C ALA A 122 -1.21 -14.71 -11.04
N ARG A 123 -0.03 -14.11 -10.83
CA ARG A 123 1.18 -14.92 -10.86
C ARG A 123 1.00 -15.96 -9.75
N ASP A 124 1.35 -17.21 -10.00
CA ASP A 124 1.49 -18.27 -8.99
C ASP A 124 2.50 -17.83 -7.93
N SER A 125 2.09 -16.93 -7.04
CA SER A 125 2.87 -16.53 -5.89
C SER A 125 2.31 -17.32 -4.73
N THR A 126 2.80 -18.55 -4.57
CA THR A 126 2.79 -19.21 -3.27
C THR A 126 3.20 -18.16 -2.23
N LEU A 127 2.34 -17.89 -1.25
CA LEU A 127 2.62 -16.93 -0.19
C LEU A 127 3.89 -17.40 0.53
N SER A 128 5.02 -16.76 0.25
CA SER A 128 6.28 -17.11 0.92
C SER A 128 6.18 -16.77 2.40
N VAL A 129 6.84 -17.59 3.23
CA VAL A 129 6.93 -17.38 4.68
C VAL A 129 7.45 -15.98 5.00
N ASP A 130 8.44 -15.49 4.27
CA ASP A 130 8.99 -14.14 4.43
C ASP A 130 7.99 -13.03 4.07
N SER A 131 7.19 -13.22 3.02
CA SER A 131 6.17 -12.26 2.62
C SER A 131 5.02 -12.21 3.63
N ALA A 132 4.59 -13.36 4.15
CA ALA A 132 3.63 -13.43 5.24
C ALA A 132 4.18 -12.76 6.52
N ARG A 133 5.43 -13.07 6.88
CA ARG A 133 6.16 -12.48 8.02
C ARG A 133 6.15 -10.95 7.94
N ASN A 134 6.62 -10.41 6.83
CA ASN A 134 6.72 -8.96 6.61
C ASN A 134 5.36 -8.27 6.63
N THR A 135 4.32 -8.91 6.09
CA THR A 135 2.96 -8.35 6.07
C THR A 135 2.42 -8.17 7.49
N VAL A 136 2.52 -9.21 8.32
CA VAL A 136 2.02 -9.16 9.70
C VAL A 136 2.87 -8.22 10.57
N LEU A 137 4.20 -8.26 10.46
CA LEU A 137 5.07 -7.37 11.24
C LEU A 137 4.82 -5.89 10.92
N LYS A 138 4.53 -5.54 9.65
CA LYS A 138 4.11 -4.18 9.28
C LYS A 138 2.85 -3.73 10.00
N LEU A 139 1.85 -4.60 10.16
CA LEU A 139 0.62 -4.28 10.90
C LEU A 139 0.92 -4.06 12.39
N VAL A 140 1.79 -4.87 12.98
CA VAL A 140 2.22 -4.71 14.38
C VAL A 140 2.92 -3.35 14.57
N SER A 141 3.93 -3.03 13.76
CA SER A 141 4.65 -1.75 13.84
C SER A 141 3.73 -0.55 13.61
N ARG A 142 2.76 -0.66 12.71
CA ARG A 142 1.77 0.39 12.45
C ARG A 142 0.84 0.58 13.65
N THR A 143 0.38 -0.51 14.25
CA THR A 143 -0.46 -0.46 15.46
C THR A 143 0.30 0.21 16.59
N GLU A 144 1.56 -0.17 16.82
CA GLU A 144 2.43 0.44 17.82
C GLU A 144 2.57 1.95 17.61
N SER A 145 2.83 2.36 16.36
CA SER A 145 2.98 3.77 15.99
C SER A 145 1.70 4.58 16.25
N VAL A 146 0.54 4.03 15.88
CA VAL A 146 -0.76 4.67 16.08
C VAL A 146 -1.10 4.78 17.56
N THR A 147 -0.83 3.74 18.35
CA THR A 147 -1.04 3.76 19.80
C THR A 147 -0.15 4.80 20.47
N ASN A 148 1.14 4.87 20.11
CA ASN A 148 2.06 5.89 20.63
C ASN A 148 1.58 7.31 20.30
N GLN A 149 1.19 7.57 19.05
CA GLN A 149 0.64 8.89 18.66
C GLN A 149 -0.63 9.24 19.43
N THR A 150 -1.50 8.25 19.67
CA THR A 150 -2.75 8.46 20.41
C THR A 150 -2.46 8.81 21.87
N ILE A 151 -1.55 8.10 22.53
CA ILE A 151 -1.14 8.39 23.91
C ILE A 151 -0.51 9.79 23.99
N ALA A 152 0.39 10.14 23.07
CA ALA A 152 1.02 11.46 23.04
C ALA A 152 -0.03 12.59 22.96
N ARG A 153 -1.01 12.47 22.07
CA ARG A 153 -2.10 13.45 21.94
C ARG A 153 -2.94 13.57 23.21
N LEU A 154 -3.26 12.45 23.86
CA LEU A 154 -4.03 12.47 25.11
C LEU A 154 -3.25 13.10 26.26
N THR A 155 -1.92 12.96 26.26
CA THR A 155 -1.04 13.63 27.22
C THR A 155 -0.94 15.12 26.97
N GLU A 156 -0.80 15.55 25.71
CA GLU A 156 -0.83 16.97 25.33
C GLU A 156 -2.15 17.65 25.72
N GLN A 157 -3.27 16.93 25.62
CA GLN A 157 -4.60 17.42 26.01
C GLN A 157 -4.87 17.36 27.52
N GLY A 158 -3.91 16.89 28.32
CA GLY A 158 -4.07 16.73 29.77
C GLY A 158 -5.07 15.65 30.19
N SER A 159 -5.56 14.83 29.25
CA SER A 159 -6.48 13.72 29.54
C SER A 159 -5.77 12.51 30.13
N LEU A 160 -4.45 12.40 29.93
CA LEU A 160 -3.59 11.32 30.44
C LEU A 160 -2.26 11.90 30.95
N THR A 161 -1.82 11.50 32.14
CA THR A 161 -0.48 11.88 32.64
C THR A 161 0.39 10.63 32.74
N ILE A 162 1.28 10.45 31.76
CA ILE A 162 2.25 9.35 31.75
C ILE A 162 3.62 9.88 31.30
N PRO A 163 4.67 9.74 32.13
CA PRO A 163 6.02 10.09 31.74
C PRO A 163 6.63 8.99 30.86
N SER A 164 7.13 9.36 29.67
CA SER A 164 7.83 8.48 28.72
C SER A 164 7.09 7.15 28.44
N PRO A 165 5.89 7.18 27.83
CA PRO A 165 5.14 5.98 27.52
C PRO A 165 5.93 5.06 26.58
N SER A 166 5.90 3.75 26.86
CA SER A 166 6.37 2.72 25.93
C SER A 166 5.21 1.80 25.59
N VAL A 167 5.07 1.47 24.30
CA VAL A 167 4.06 0.55 23.79
C VAL A 167 4.78 -0.71 23.34
N THR A 168 4.27 -1.87 23.72
CA THR A 168 4.81 -3.15 23.29
C THR A 168 3.66 -4.05 22.86
N LEU A 169 3.80 -4.65 21.69
CA LEU A 169 2.83 -5.59 21.14
C LEU A 169 3.48 -6.97 21.04
N SER A 170 2.76 -7.99 21.52
CA SER A 170 3.18 -9.39 21.44
C SER A 170 2.13 -10.16 20.64
N LEU A 171 2.54 -10.75 19.52
CA LEU A 171 1.71 -11.64 18.71
C LEU A 171 2.12 -13.08 18.94
N ARG A 172 1.16 -13.90 19.39
CA ARG A 172 1.38 -15.31 19.70
C ARG A 172 0.36 -16.19 18.99
N VAL A 173 0.79 -17.39 18.65
CA VAL A 173 0.00 -18.42 17.98
C VAL A 173 0.05 -19.67 18.84
N ALA A 174 -1.12 -20.16 19.25
CA ALA A 174 -1.26 -21.40 20.01
C ALA A 174 -1.78 -22.52 19.11
N CYS A 175 -1.19 -23.71 19.23
CA CYS A 175 -1.71 -24.91 18.59
C CYS A 175 -2.74 -25.58 19.50
N GLY A 176 -3.97 -25.77 19.02
CA GLY A 176 -5.02 -26.43 19.79
C GLY A 176 -4.81 -27.93 20.02
N GLU A 177 -3.90 -28.56 19.27
CA GLU A 177 -3.64 -30.01 19.34
C GLU A 177 -2.49 -30.34 20.29
N CYS A 178 -1.32 -29.72 20.12
CA CYS A 178 -0.19 -29.95 21.03
C CYS A 178 -0.16 -29.02 22.26
N GLY A 179 -0.98 -27.96 22.28
CA GLY A 179 -1.04 -27.01 23.39
C GLY A 179 0.12 -26.02 23.47
N ASP A 180 1.08 -26.09 22.53
CA ASP A 180 2.22 -25.17 22.51
C ASP A 180 1.81 -23.77 22.03
N GLU A 181 2.49 -22.76 22.56
CA GLU A 181 2.39 -21.37 22.15
C GLU A 181 3.72 -20.84 21.62
N TYR A 182 3.68 -20.18 20.48
CA TYR A 182 4.84 -19.62 19.78
C TYR A 182 4.65 -18.13 19.53
N THR A 183 5.73 -17.36 19.49
CA THR A 183 5.67 -16.07 18.81
C THR A 183 5.38 -16.32 17.34
N PHE A 184 4.68 -15.38 16.68
CA PHE A 184 4.39 -15.53 15.25
C PHE A 184 5.66 -15.76 14.42
N THR A 185 6.72 -15.00 14.68
CA THR A 185 8.03 -15.20 14.04
C THR A 185 8.68 -16.54 14.38
N GLY A 186 8.62 -16.97 15.65
CA GLY A 186 9.18 -18.25 16.07
C GLY A 186 8.48 -19.46 15.44
N LEU A 187 7.16 -19.39 15.23
CA LEU A 187 6.42 -20.42 14.51
C LEU A 187 6.87 -20.52 13.04
N LEU A 188 7.01 -19.37 12.37
CA LEU A 188 7.45 -19.32 10.97
C LEU A 188 8.89 -19.81 10.79
N GLU A 189 9.78 -19.45 11.71
CA GLU A 189 11.18 -19.90 11.71
C GLU A 189 11.29 -21.42 11.96
N ARG A 190 10.40 -21.96 12.79
CA ARG A 190 10.34 -23.41 13.07
C ARG A 190 9.67 -24.21 11.95
N GLY A 191 8.81 -23.60 11.15
CA GLY A 191 8.06 -24.26 10.07
C GLY A 191 6.88 -25.12 10.54
N GLY A 192 6.63 -25.20 11.84
CA GLY A 192 5.57 -26.03 12.41
C GLY A 192 5.55 -26.04 13.93
N CYS A 193 4.45 -26.56 14.48
CA CYS A 193 4.34 -26.85 15.91
C CYS A 193 4.94 -28.23 16.23
N SER A 194 4.94 -28.62 17.51
CA SER A 194 5.46 -29.93 17.94
C SER A 194 4.65 -31.12 17.43
N CYS A 195 3.45 -30.95 16.87
CA CYS A 195 2.69 -32.05 16.25
C CYS A 195 3.51 -32.77 15.17
N GLN A 196 4.27 -32.01 14.37
CA GLN A 196 5.10 -32.56 13.27
C GLN A 196 6.23 -33.49 13.74
N GLY A 197 6.59 -33.48 15.03
CA GLY A 197 7.63 -34.37 15.58
C GLY A 197 7.10 -35.68 16.17
N THR A 198 5.78 -35.91 16.14
CA THR A 198 5.14 -37.03 16.86
C THR A 198 4.71 -38.17 15.93
N GLU A 199 4.58 -37.93 14.63
CA GLU A 199 4.17 -38.94 13.64
C GLU A 199 5.32 -39.90 13.24
N ASP A 200 6.58 -39.49 13.38
CA ASP A 200 7.75 -40.32 13.01
C ASP A 200 8.22 -41.31 14.11
N ALA A 201 7.58 -41.33 15.28
CA ALA A 201 8.00 -42.18 16.41
C ALA A 201 7.12 -43.44 16.63
N ALA A 202 6.12 -43.69 15.78
CA ALA A 202 5.16 -44.79 15.94
C ALA A 202 5.39 -46.01 15.02
N GLU A 203 6.38 -45.99 14.13
CA GLU A 203 6.78 -47.15 13.31
C GLU A 203 8.27 -47.48 13.48
N THR A 204 8.63 -48.09 14.61
CA THR A 204 9.79 -49.00 14.73
C THR A 204 9.50 -50.00 15.85
#